data_AF-A0A420W8S7-F1
#
_entry.id   AF-A0A420W8S7-F1
#
_cell.length_a   1.000
_cell.length_b   1.000
_cell.length_c   1.000
_cell.angle_alpha   90.00
_cell.angle_beta   90.00
_cell.angle_gamma   90.00
#
_symmetry.space_group_name_H-M   'P 1'
#
loop_
_entity.id
_entity.type
_entity.pdbx_description
1 polymer ?
#
loop_
_entity_poly.entity_id
_entity_poly.type
_entity_poly.pdbx_seq_one_letter_code
_entity_poly.pdbx_strand_id
1 'polypeptide(L)'
;MRKELLLIAIALTVSSCVNEGKVDYKKELGATARFHHKDHKSFIDKNGCIPCHKMNVEMSWADIEAAEKGSKKVIMPSKVTCHYCHNNPGKSPAPNAPTKCYLCHFNMKEIEPADHKTGDWLKTHKFAYEAKAEKCDECHRQKFCIDCHARRDTVQHMVHPRNYEYTHSIEAAADPAKCSRCHRPTFCMECHTKGNWTK
;
A
#
# COMPACT_ATOMS: atom_id res chain seq x y z
N MET A 1 45.47 25.85 -66.48
CA MET A 1 46.05 24.70 -65.75
C MET A 1 45.71 24.83 -64.27
N ARG A 2 45.04 23.81 -63.69
CA ARG A 2 45.03 23.41 -62.26
C ARG A 2 44.52 24.45 -61.24
N LYS A 3 43.70 24.13 -60.25
CA LYS A 3 43.20 22.86 -59.69
C LYS A 3 41.99 23.24 -58.82
N GLU A 4 40.90 22.50 -58.94
CA GLU A 4 39.81 22.55 -57.97
C GLU A 4 40.28 21.98 -56.62
N LEU A 5 39.97 22.67 -55.52
CA LEU A 5 40.12 22.15 -54.17
C LEU A 5 38.72 22.03 -53.56
N LEU A 6 38.23 20.79 -53.47
CA LEU A 6 37.06 20.42 -52.68
C LEU A 6 37.29 20.80 -51.20
N LEU A 7 36.43 21.65 -50.66
CA LEU A 7 36.27 21.84 -49.22
C LEU A 7 35.33 20.76 -48.68
N ILE A 8 35.91 19.73 -48.04
CA ILE A 8 35.17 18.71 -47.31
C ILE A 8 34.72 19.34 -45.98
N ALA A 9 33.42 19.63 -45.87
CA ALA A 9 32.79 19.98 -44.61
C ALA A 9 32.70 18.73 -43.73
N ILE A 10 33.62 18.60 -42.77
CA ILE A 10 33.52 17.60 -41.69
C ILE A 10 32.42 18.08 -40.74
N ALA A 11 31.21 17.56 -40.92
CA ALA A 11 30.15 17.66 -39.93
C ALA A 11 30.60 16.85 -38.70
N LEU A 12 31.15 17.54 -37.70
CA LEU A 12 31.28 17.01 -36.34
C LEU A 12 29.87 16.81 -35.80
N THR A 13 29.35 15.60 -35.99
CA THR A 13 28.17 15.14 -35.28
C THR A 13 28.53 15.11 -33.80
N VAL A 14 27.92 16.00 -33.03
CA VAL A 14 27.94 15.99 -31.57
C VAL A 14 27.15 14.76 -31.12
N SER A 15 27.76 13.59 -31.20
CA SER A 15 27.25 12.37 -30.56
C SER A 15 27.64 12.44 -29.08
N SER A 16 27.00 13.35 -28.36
CA SER A 16 27.03 13.35 -26.89
C SER A 16 25.95 12.37 -26.43
N CYS A 17 26.43 11.24 -25.93
CA CYS A 17 25.68 10.11 -25.41
C CYS A 17 24.61 10.54 -24.39
N VAL A 18 23.35 10.57 -24.81
CA VAL A 18 22.21 10.43 -23.90
C VAL A 18 21.50 9.15 -24.30
N ASN A 19 22.12 8.03 -23.92
CA ASN A 19 21.41 6.77 -23.86
C ASN A 19 20.63 6.82 -22.54
N GLU A 20 19.45 7.46 -22.56
CA GLU A 20 18.48 7.28 -21.48
C GLU A 20 18.13 5.80 -21.48
N GLY A 21 18.84 5.03 -20.65
CA GLY A 21 18.55 3.64 -20.42
C GLY A 21 17.07 3.53 -20.08
N LYS A 22 16.32 2.76 -20.87
CA LYS A 22 14.93 2.46 -20.56
C LYS A 22 14.90 1.86 -19.16
N VAL A 23 14.40 2.63 -18.20
CA VAL A 23 14.18 2.14 -16.84
C VAL A 23 13.22 0.97 -16.96
N ASP A 24 13.69 -0.23 -16.64
CA ASP A 24 12.81 -1.39 -16.51
C ASP A 24 12.00 -1.20 -15.25
N TYR A 25 10.87 -0.51 -15.41
CA TYR A 25 10.00 -0.18 -14.30
C TYR A 25 9.60 -1.42 -13.53
N LYS A 26 9.54 -2.63 -14.13
CA LYS A 26 9.20 -3.88 -13.41
C LYS A 26 10.29 -4.33 -12.42
N LYS A 27 11.55 -3.96 -12.65
CA LYS A 27 12.67 -4.25 -11.72
C LYS A 27 12.87 -3.17 -10.66
N GLU A 28 12.45 -1.95 -10.95
CA GLU A 28 12.66 -0.76 -10.12
C GLU A 28 11.40 -0.34 -9.32
N LEU A 29 10.35 -1.18 -9.25
CA LEU A 29 9.04 -0.88 -8.61
C LEU A 29 9.07 -0.57 -7.10
N GLY A 30 10.23 -0.63 -6.47
CA GLY A 30 10.40 -0.32 -5.06
C GLY A 30 10.15 1.15 -4.73
N ALA A 31 10.06 1.46 -3.44
CA ALA A 31 9.81 2.83 -2.95
C ALA A 31 10.82 3.88 -3.44
N THR A 32 11.99 3.43 -3.91
CA THR A 32 13.04 4.25 -4.52
C THR A 32 12.61 4.91 -5.83
N ALA A 33 11.68 4.33 -6.60
CA ALA A 33 11.20 4.93 -7.85
C ALA A 33 10.43 6.25 -7.66
N ARG A 34 9.90 6.52 -6.46
CA ARG A 34 9.25 7.79 -6.11
C ARG A 34 10.14 8.73 -5.32
N PHE A 35 11.40 8.37 -5.09
CA PHE A 35 12.30 9.25 -4.40
C PHE A 35 12.72 10.41 -5.30
N HIS A 36 12.44 11.63 -4.85
CA HIS A 36 12.93 12.84 -5.48
C HIS A 36 13.89 13.58 -4.55
N HIS A 37 15.12 13.82 -5.01
CA HIS A 37 16.12 14.62 -4.29
C HIS A 37 15.60 16.04 -3.97
N LYS A 38 14.71 16.59 -4.82
CA LYS A 38 14.10 17.90 -4.60
C LYS A 38 13.30 17.97 -3.30
N ASP A 39 12.56 16.92 -2.97
CA ASP A 39 11.73 16.85 -1.76
C ASP A 39 12.58 16.70 -0.50
N HIS A 40 13.80 16.18 -0.64
CA HIS A 40 14.77 16.00 0.44
C HIS A 40 15.87 17.06 0.43
N LYS A 41 15.79 18.07 -0.46
CA LYS A 41 16.86 19.03 -0.73
C LYS A 41 17.35 19.73 0.54
N SER A 42 16.43 20.23 1.37
CA SER A 42 16.80 20.91 2.62
C SER A 42 17.61 20.02 3.56
N PHE A 43 17.26 18.73 3.64
CA PHE A 43 18.01 17.77 4.45
C PHE A 43 19.39 17.49 3.83
N ILE A 44 19.44 17.28 2.51
CA ILE A 44 20.68 17.00 1.78
C ILE A 44 21.65 18.18 1.86
N ASP A 45 21.18 19.40 1.67
CA ASP A 45 21.99 20.62 1.75
C ASP A 45 22.63 20.77 3.15
N LYS A 46 21.94 20.31 4.20
CA LYS A 46 22.40 20.40 5.58
C LYS A 46 23.31 19.24 6.02
N ASN A 47 23.04 18.01 5.56
CA ASN A 47 23.66 16.79 6.08
C ASN A 47 24.51 16.05 5.05
N GLY A 48 24.56 16.54 3.81
CA GLY A 48 25.27 15.92 2.69
C GLY A 48 24.61 14.64 2.16
N CYS A 49 25.35 13.94 1.30
CA CYS A 49 24.87 12.75 0.60
C CYS A 49 25.06 11.45 1.41
N ILE A 50 26.04 11.44 2.32
CA ILE A 50 26.49 10.25 3.06
C ILE A 50 25.40 9.59 3.92
N PRO A 51 24.44 10.32 4.54
CA PRO A 51 23.37 9.69 5.31
C PRO A 51 22.52 8.70 4.51
N CYS A 52 22.46 8.88 3.19
CA CYS A 52 21.76 7.97 2.28
C CYS A 52 22.73 7.11 1.46
N HIS A 53 23.83 7.70 0.98
CA HIS A 53 24.81 7.03 0.12
C HIS A 53 26.06 6.66 0.93
N LYS A 54 26.12 5.43 1.45
CA LYS A 54 27.32 4.96 2.15
C LYS A 54 28.46 4.73 1.16
N MET A 55 29.27 5.76 0.92
CA MET A 55 30.41 5.72 -0.02
C MET A 55 31.66 5.02 0.52
N ASN A 56 31.51 4.07 1.45
CA ASN A 56 32.64 3.29 1.95
C ASN A 56 32.94 2.15 0.97
N VAL A 57 33.60 2.49 -0.13
CA VAL A 57 33.92 1.57 -1.23
C VAL A 57 35.26 0.91 -0.93
N GLU A 58 35.26 -0.39 -0.64
CA GLU A 58 36.49 -1.18 -0.70
C GLU A 58 36.90 -1.30 -2.18
N MET A 59 38.13 -0.93 -2.51
CA MET A 59 38.62 -0.99 -3.89
C MET A 59 39.02 -2.41 -4.33
N SER A 60 38.92 -3.40 -3.44
CA SER A 60 39.19 -4.81 -3.72
C SER A 60 37.92 -5.54 -4.16
N TRP A 61 37.69 -5.57 -5.47
CA TRP A 61 36.61 -6.35 -6.07
C TRP A 61 37.17 -7.60 -6.74
N ALA A 62 36.40 -8.70 -6.73
CA ALA A 62 36.78 -9.93 -7.40
C ALA A 62 36.83 -9.78 -8.94
N ASP A 63 35.92 -8.97 -9.49
CA ASP A 63 35.78 -8.69 -10.92
C ASP A 63 34.96 -7.41 -11.17
N ILE A 64 34.79 -7.03 -12.44
CA ILE A 64 34.04 -5.84 -12.87
C ILE A 64 32.55 -5.96 -12.53
N GLU A 65 31.95 -7.14 -12.61
CA GLU A 65 30.54 -7.33 -12.30
C GLU A 65 30.26 -7.09 -10.80
N ALA A 66 31.13 -7.59 -9.93
CA ALA A 66 31.10 -7.35 -8.50
C ALA A 66 31.27 -5.85 -8.18
N ALA A 67 32.20 -5.17 -8.87
CA ALA A 67 32.41 -3.73 -8.73
C ALA A 67 31.18 -2.92 -9.16
N GLU A 68 30.53 -3.27 -10.27
CA GLU A 68 29.29 -2.63 -10.72
C GLU A 68 28.15 -2.84 -9.71
N LYS A 69 27.97 -4.07 -9.23
CA LYS A 69 26.92 -4.42 -8.27
C LYS A 69 27.13 -3.72 -6.92
N GLY A 70 28.38 -3.62 -6.47
CA GLY A 70 28.76 -2.86 -5.27
C GLY A 70 28.47 -1.37 -5.44
N SER A 71 28.91 -0.78 -6.54
CA SER A 71 28.72 0.64 -6.85
C SER A 71 27.24 1.03 -6.97
N LYS A 72 26.42 0.19 -7.63
CA LYS A 72 24.96 0.40 -7.72
C LYS A 72 24.29 0.48 -6.36
N LYS A 73 24.72 -0.32 -5.37
CA LYS A 73 24.17 -0.29 -3.99
C LYS A 73 24.54 0.97 -3.21
N VAL A 74 25.64 1.64 -3.56
CA VAL A 74 26.05 2.91 -2.94
C VAL A 74 25.15 4.04 -3.43
N ILE A 75 24.85 4.04 -4.73
CA ILE A 75 24.04 5.08 -5.38
C ILE A 75 22.54 4.81 -5.17
N MET A 76 22.12 3.57 -5.00
CA MET A 76 20.74 3.17 -4.73
C MET A 76 20.63 2.59 -3.31
N PRO A 77 20.44 3.45 -2.28
CA PRO A 77 20.27 2.96 -0.92
C PRO A 77 19.12 1.96 -0.82
N SER A 78 19.32 0.94 0.02
CA SER A 78 18.28 -0.04 0.33
C SER A 78 17.03 0.63 0.90
N LYS A 79 15.86 0.00 0.68
CA LYS A 79 14.57 0.36 1.29
C LYS A 79 14.62 0.58 2.81
N VAL A 80 15.58 -0.06 3.48
CA VAL A 80 15.83 0.10 4.93
C VAL A 80 16.20 1.54 5.29
N THR A 81 16.88 2.26 4.40
CA THR A 81 17.35 3.64 4.63
C THR A 81 16.18 4.60 4.81
N CYS A 82 15.12 4.47 3.98
CA CYS A 82 13.93 5.30 4.09
C CYS A 82 13.22 5.09 5.44
N HIS A 83 13.03 3.83 5.84
CA HIS A 83 12.40 3.50 7.12
C HIS A 83 13.27 3.84 8.33
N TYR A 84 14.59 3.81 8.21
CA TYR A 84 15.47 4.21 9.30
C TYR A 84 15.21 5.66 9.74
N CYS A 85 14.97 6.56 8.79
CA CYS A 85 14.70 7.96 9.09
C CYS A 85 13.22 8.23 9.41
N HIS A 86 12.30 7.66 8.63
CA HIS A 86 10.87 7.99 8.71
C HIS A 86 10.05 7.07 9.63
N ASN A 87 10.54 5.88 9.97
CA ASN A 87 9.83 4.93 10.84
C ASN A 87 10.57 4.70 12.17
N ASN A 88 11.34 5.70 12.61
CA ASN A 88 12.13 5.64 13.84
C ASN A 88 12.04 6.97 14.62
N PRO A 89 10.87 7.27 15.20
CA PRO A 89 10.62 8.54 15.87
C PRO A 89 11.66 8.80 16.96
N GLY A 90 12.27 10.00 16.93
CA GLY A 90 13.27 10.43 17.92
C GLY A 90 14.71 9.94 17.69
N LYS A 91 14.95 9.08 16.69
CA LYS A 91 16.31 8.65 16.29
C LYS A 91 16.84 9.35 15.05
N SER A 92 15.98 10.05 14.34
CA SER A 92 16.30 10.78 13.11
C SER A 92 15.67 12.17 13.16
N PRO A 93 16.31 13.19 12.55
CA PRO A 93 15.73 14.52 12.41
C PRO A 93 14.65 14.58 11.31
N ALA A 94 14.42 13.50 10.57
CA ALA A 94 13.40 13.43 9.53
C ALA A 94 12.00 13.35 10.15
N PRO A 95 10.98 13.91 9.48
CA PRO A 95 9.59 13.75 9.90
C PRO A 95 9.19 12.27 9.86
N ASN A 96 8.22 11.89 10.69
CA ASN A 96 7.65 10.54 10.64
C ASN A 96 7.03 10.25 9.27
N ALA A 97 7.03 8.98 8.90
CA ALA A 97 6.44 8.49 7.67
C ALA A 97 4.96 8.89 7.61
N PRO A 98 4.47 9.35 6.44
CA PRO A 98 3.05 9.56 6.28
C PRO A 98 2.30 8.24 6.37
N THR A 99 1.07 8.29 6.87
CA THR A 99 0.22 7.09 7.04
C THR A 99 -0.29 6.53 5.71
N LYS A 100 0.05 7.18 4.60
CA LYS A 100 -0.32 6.82 3.24
C LYS A 100 0.88 6.13 2.59
N CYS A 101 1.04 4.83 2.84
CA CYS A 101 2.18 4.03 2.40
C CYS A 101 2.43 4.14 0.88
N TYR A 102 1.36 4.31 0.08
CA TYR A 102 1.42 4.47 -1.36
C TYR A 102 2.16 5.73 -1.86
N LEU A 103 2.42 6.70 -0.98
CA LEU A 103 3.24 7.85 -1.31
C LEU A 103 4.66 7.43 -1.67
N CYS A 104 5.18 6.42 -0.97
CA CYS A 104 6.49 5.81 -1.25
C CYS A 104 6.31 4.51 -2.04
N HIS A 105 5.42 3.61 -1.62
CA HIS A 105 5.24 2.29 -2.22
C HIS A 105 4.29 2.34 -3.43
N PHE A 106 4.83 2.39 -4.64
CA PHE A 106 4.03 2.39 -5.88
C PHE A 106 3.23 1.09 -6.06
N ASN A 107 3.82 -0.05 -5.70
CA ASN A 107 3.19 -1.36 -5.79
C ASN A 107 2.91 -1.93 -4.40
N MET A 108 1.69 -1.73 -3.89
CA MET A 108 1.28 -2.26 -2.59
C MET A 108 1.34 -3.80 -2.51
N LYS A 109 1.30 -4.51 -3.64
CA LYS A 109 1.43 -5.98 -3.67
C LYS A 109 2.81 -6.48 -3.27
N GLU A 110 3.84 -5.64 -3.35
CA GLU A 110 5.20 -6.00 -2.91
C GLU A 110 5.33 -6.07 -1.39
N ILE A 111 4.57 -5.23 -0.69
CA ILE A 111 4.56 -5.20 0.78
C ILE A 111 3.37 -5.97 1.36
N GLU A 112 2.56 -6.57 0.49
CA GLU A 112 1.44 -7.43 0.87
C GLU A 112 1.95 -8.68 1.60
N PRO A 113 1.47 -8.93 2.83
CA PRO A 113 1.84 -10.12 3.60
C PRO A 113 1.44 -11.42 2.90
N ALA A 114 2.08 -12.53 3.28
CA ALA A 114 1.88 -13.81 2.59
C ALA A 114 0.45 -14.38 2.75
N ASP A 115 -0.20 -14.13 3.89
CA ASP A 115 -1.57 -14.57 4.17
C ASP A 115 -2.63 -13.91 3.26
N HIS A 116 -2.37 -12.69 2.77
CA HIS A 116 -3.24 -11.98 1.83
C HIS A 116 -3.21 -12.60 0.41
N LYS A 117 -2.17 -13.38 0.07
CA LYS A 117 -1.96 -13.96 -1.26
C LYS A 117 -2.68 -15.29 -1.49
N THR A 118 -3.50 -15.73 -0.53
CA THR A 118 -4.15 -17.04 -0.52
C THR A 118 -5.36 -17.16 -1.46
N GLY A 119 -5.83 -16.06 -2.07
CA GLY A 119 -7.00 -16.05 -2.96
C GLY A 119 -8.35 -16.14 -2.25
N ASP A 120 -8.41 -16.74 -1.06
CA ASP A 120 -9.60 -16.85 -0.20
C ASP A 120 -9.56 -15.90 1.01
N TRP A 121 -8.75 -14.84 0.98
CA TRP A 121 -8.55 -13.90 2.09
C TRP A 121 -9.85 -13.43 2.76
N LEU A 122 -10.89 -13.14 1.98
CA LEU A 122 -12.19 -12.72 2.51
C LEU A 122 -12.84 -13.76 3.44
N LYS A 123 -12.55 -15.04 3.26
CA LYS A 123 -13.03 -16.14 4.10
C LYS A 123 -12.07 -16.48 5.24
N THR A 124 -10.77 -16.25 5.04
CA THR A 124 -9.71 -16.76 5.95
C THR A 124 -9.06 -15.69 6.83
N HIS A 125 -9.28 -14.39 6.57
CA HIS A 125 -8.66 -13.31 7.34
C HIS A 125 -9.00 -13.36 8.83
N LYS A 126 -10.12 -14.00 9.21
CA LYS A 126 -10.47 -14.29 10.62
C LYS A 126 -9.33 -15.02 11.34
N PHE A 127 -8.72 -16.03 10.72
CA PHE A 127 -7.65 -16.80 11.35
C PHE A 127 -6.38 -15.95 11.53
N ALA A 128 -6.07 -15.09 10.57
CA ALA A 128 -4.97 -14.14 10.68
C ALA A 128 -5.22 -13.12 11.80
N TYR A 129 -6.47 -12.63 11.92
CA TYR A 129 -6.90 -11.73 12.99
C TYR A 129 -6.83 -12.40 14.37
N GLU A 130 -7.35 -13.62 14.53
CA GLU A 130 -7.28 -14.38 15.78
C GLU A 130 -5.84 -14.68 16.20
N ALA A 131 -4.94 -14.90 15.24
CA ALA A 131 -3.53 -15.14 15.51
C ALA A 131 -2.81 -13.87 16.00
N LYS A 132 -3.03 -12.72 15.35
CA LYS A 132 -2.32 -11.47 15.68
C LYS A 132 -3.00 -10.20 15.14
N ALA A 133 -4.08 -9.78 15.80
CA ALA A 133 -4.90 -8.64 15.39
C ALA A 133 -4.11 -7.32 15.28
N GLU A 134 -3.13 -7.08 16.13
CA GLU A 134 -2.36 -5.83 16.17
C GLU A 134 -1.52 -5.59 14.91
N LYS A 135 -1.19 -6.64 14.15
CA LYS A 135 -0.48 -6.51 12.87
C LYS A 135 -1.33 -5.84 11.80
N CYS A 136 -2.65 -5.92 11.90
CA CYS A 136 -3.55 -5.31 10.95
C CYS A 136 -3.40 -3.78 10.97
N ASP A 137 -3.21 -3.20 12.16
CA ASP A 137 -3.13 -1.75 12.37
C ASP A 137 -1.80 -1.13 11.88
N GLU A 138 -0.80 -1.96 11.57
CA GLU A 138 0.44 -1.52 10.93
C GLU A 138 0.19 -1.00 9.50
N CYS A 139 -0.85 -1.50 8.83
CA CYS A 139 -1.19 -1.19 7.43
C CYS A 139 -2.61 -0.66 7.24
N HIS A 140 -3.58 -1.17 8.01
CA HIS A 140 -5.00 -0.86 7.90
C HIS A 140 -5.44 0.05 9.05
N ARG A 141 -6.49 0.85 8.81
CA ARG A 141 -7.16 1.63 9.85
C ARG A 141 -8.41 0.89 10.30
N GLN A 142 -8.83 1.10 11.54
CA GLN A 142 -10.08 0.54 12.08
C GLN A 142 -11.31 0.76 11.19
N LYS A 143 -11.36 1.90 10.47
CA LYS A 143 -12.41 2.19 9.49
C LYS A 143 -12.53 1.12 8.41
N PHE A 144 -11.44 0.49 7.98
CA PHE A 144 -11.46 -0.60 6.99
C PHE A 144 -12.28 -1.80 7.48
N CYS A 145 -12.08 -2.20 8.73
CA CYS A 145 -12.82 -3.28 9.38
C CYS A 145 -14.31 -2.93 9.44
N ILE A 146 -14.63 -1.71 9.91
CA ILE A 146 -16.01 -1.22 10.02
C ILE A 146 -16.67 -1.13 8.64
N ASP A 147 -15.99 -0.61 7.63
CA ASP A 147 -16.58 -0.40 6.31
C ASP A 147 -17.07 -1.70 5.68
N CYS A 148 -16.40 -2.84 5.95
CA CYS A 148 -16.84 -4.15 5.49
C CYS A 148 -17.84 -4.82 6.46
N HIS A 149 -17.50 -4.88 7.76
CA HIS A 149 -18.33 -5.57 8.75
C HIS A 149 -19.66 -4.86 9.03
N ALA A 150 -19.69 -3.52 8.97
CA ALA A 150 -20.94 -2.78 9.06
C ALA A 150 -21.84 -3.06 7.86
N ARG A 151 -21.28 -3.15 6.64
CA ARG A 151 -22.07 -3.46 5.43
C ARG A 151 -22.64 -4.88 5.45
N ARG A 152 -21.90 -5.84 5.99
CA ARG A 152 -22.37 -7.22 6.14
C ARG A 152 -23.62 -7.32 7.01
N ASP A 153 -23.71 -6.46 8.02
CA ASP A 153 -24.81 -6.43 8.98
C ASP A 153 -25.77 -5.23 8.77
N THR A 154 -25.63 -4.51 7.64
CA THR A 154 -26.53 -3.39 7.34
C THR A 154 -27.87 -3.88 6.81
N VAL A 155 -28.92 -3.48 7.51
CA VAL A 155 -30.28 -3.52 6.98
C VAL A 155 -30.31 -2.65 5.73
N GLN A 156 -30.35 -3.29 4.55
CA GLN A 156 -30.29 -2.61 3.23
C GLN A 156 -31.48 -1.68 3.00
N HIS A 157 -32.57 -1.83 3.76
CA HIS A 157 -33.78 -1.06 3.65
C HIS A 157 -34.25 -0.64 5.04
N MET A 158 -34.49 0.66 5.26
CA MET A 158 -35.07 1.14 6.54
C MET A 158 -36.53 0.68 6.74
N VAL A 159 -37.17 0.20 5.68
CA VAL A 159 -38.51 -0.38 5.69
C VAL A 159 -38.43 -1.79 5.12
N HIS A 160 -39.14 -2.73 5.74
CA HIS A 160 -39.20 -4.09 5.23
C HIS A 160 -40.04 -4.16 3.93
N PRO A 161 -39.84 -5.20 3.09
CA PRO A 161 -40.73 -5.47 1.96
C PRO A 161 -42.20 -5.57 2.38
N ARG A 162 -43.13 -5.26 1.47
CA ARG A 162 -44.58 -5.28 1.75
C ARG A 162 -45.11 -6.59 2.33
N ASN A 163 -44.43 -7.70 2.07
CA ASN A 163 -44.80 -9.06 2.48
C ASN A 163 -43.96 -9.58 3.67
N TYR A 164 -43.29 -8.69 4.43
CA TYR A 164 -42.40 -9.11 5.52
C TYR A 164 -43.10 -9.90 6.63
N GLU A 165 -44.40 -9.71 6.81
CA GLU A 165 -45.22 -10.50 7.73
C GLU A 165 -45.05 -12.02 7.48
N TYR A 166 -44.84 -12.45 6.24
CA TYR A 166 -44.68 -13.88 5.91
C TYR A 166 -43.24 -14.39 6.09
N THR A 167 -42.26 -13.51 6.20
CA THR A 167 -40.83 -13.87 6.20
C THR A 167 -40.10 -13.50 7.49
N HIS A 168 -40.69 -12.64 8.34
CA HIS A 168 -40.06 -12.15 9.56
C HIS A 168 -39.73 -13.28 10.55
N SER A 169 -40.46 -14.40 10.49
CA SER A 169 -40.23 -15.58 11.34
C SER A 169 -38.84 -16.19 11.14
N ILE A 170 -38.37 -16.32 9.90
CA ILE A 170 -37.03 -16.85 9.57
C ILE A 170 -35.97 -15.94 10.18
N GLU A 171 -36.16 -14.64 10.01
CA GLU A 171 -35.23 -13.62 10.47
C GLU A 171 -35.20 -13.46 11.99
N ALA A 172 -36.36 -13.50 12.64
CA ALA A 172 -36.51 -13.43 14.09
C ALA A 172 -36.02 -14.71 14.78
N ALA A 173 -36.13 -15.87 14.12
CA ALA A 173 -35.56 -17.12 14.62
C ALA A 173 -34.02 -17.12 14.56
N ALA A 174 -33.43 -16.48 13.55
CA ALA A 174 -31.98 -16.39 13.42
C ALA A 174 -31.36 -15.43 14.44
N ASP A 175 -31.91 -14.22 14.57
CA ASP A 175 -31.46 -13.23 15.53
C ASP A 175 -32.58 -12.20 15.81
N PRO A 176 -33.32 -12.32 16.92
CA PRO A 176 -34.36 -11.36 17.26
C PRO A 176 -33.80 -10.04 17.82
N ALA A 177 -32.54 -10.00 18.26
CA ALA A 177 -31.93 -8.79 18.83
C ALA A 177 -31.71 -7.72 17.76
N LYS A 178 -31.49 -8.11 16.49
CA LYS A 178 -31.35 -7.16 15.37
C LYS A 178 -32.58 -6.27 15.18
N CYS A 179 -33.77 -6.78 15.48
CA CYS A 179 -35.04 -6.05 15.34
C CYS A 179 -35.10 -4.89 16.34
N SER A 180 -34.49 -5.06 17.52
CA SER A 180 -34.47 -4.06 18.59
C SER A 180 -33.64 -2.81 18.26
N ARG A 181 -32.90 -2.83 17.14
CA ARG A 181 -32.19 -1.66 16.61
C ARG A 181 -33.15 -0.57 16.13
N CYS A 182 -34.35 -0.95 15.68
CA CYS A 182 -35.36 -0.03 15.16
C CYS A 182 -36.74 -0.19 15.83
N HIS A 183 -37.10 -1.41 16.26
CA HIS A 183 -38.42 -1.73 16.82
C HIS A 183 -38.35 -1.96 18.33
N ARG A 184 -39.43 -1.65 19.04
CA ARG A 184 -39.58 -2.02 20.45
C ARG A 184 -40.18 -3.44 20.56
N PRO A 185 -39.88 -4.20 21.63
CA PRO A 185 -40.47 -5.53 21.83
C PRO A 185 -42.01 -5.54 21.80
N THR A 186 -42.65 -4.43 22.18
CA THR A 186 -44.11 -4.27 22.12
C THR A 186 -44.68 -4.43 20.70
N PHE A 187 -43.91 -4.07 19.66
CA PHE A 187 -44.32 -4.23 18.26
C PHE A 187 -44.61 -5.69 17.91
N CYS A 188 -43.76 -6.62 18.37
CA CYS A 188 -43.98 -8.04 18.18
C CYS A 188 -45.24 -8.50 18.93
N MET A 189 -45.43 -7.97 20.14
CA MET A 189 -46.50 -8.39 21.03
C MET A 189 -47.89 -7.98 20.54
N GLU A 190 -48.03 -6.96 19.69
CA GLU A 190 -49.32 -6.57 19.08
C GLU A 190 -50.03 -7.74 18.38
N CYS A 191 -49.23 -8.61 17.76
CA CYS A 191 -49.69 -9.80 17.04
C CYS A 191 -49.48 -11.09 17.86
N HIS A 192 -48.33 -11.25 18.52
CA HIS A 192 -47.96 -12.51 19.18
C HIS A 192 -48.64 -12.75 20.54
N THR A 193 -49.35 -11.77 21.10
CA THR A 193 -50.13 -11.95 22.36
C THR A 193 -51.55 -12.44 22.16
N LYS A 194 -52.08 -12.36 20.93
CA LYS A 194 -53.50 -12.67 20.63
C LYS A 194 -53.78 -14.14 20.28
N GLY A 195 -52.79 -15.02 20.42
CA GLY A 195 -53.00 -16.47 20.55
C GLY A 195 -53.42 -17.29 19.32
N ASN A 196 -53.81 -16.71 18.18
CA ASN A 196 -54.39 -17.48 17.07
C ASN A 196 -53.54 -17.50 15.79
N TRP A 197 -52.30 -17.99 15.88
CA TRP A 197 -51.45 -18.23 14.70
C TRP A 197 -51.40 -19.73 14.37
N THR A 198 -52.56 -20.33 14.07
CA THR A 198 -52.63 -21.60 13.34
C THR A 198 -52.96 -21.30 11.88
N LYS A 199 -52.16 -21.91 11.00
CA LYS A 199 -52.18 -21.86 9.53
C LYS A 199 -53.57 -21.78 8.90
#